data_AF-A0A7Y2U606-F1
#
_entry.id   AF-A0A7Y2U606-F1
#
_cell.length_a   1.000
_cell.length_b   1.000
_cell.length_c   1.000
_cell.angle_alpha   90.00
_cell.angle_beta   90.00
_cell.angle_gamma   90.00
#
_symmetry.space_group_name_H-M   'P 1'
#
loop_
_entity.id
_entity.type
_entity.pdbx_description
1 polymer ?
#
loop_
_entity_poly.entity_id
_entity_poly.type
_entity_poly.pdbx_seq_one_letter_code
_entity_poly.pdbx_strand_id
1 'polypeptide(L)'
;SDGVIAIQARDVEVLNATSSDIESMAEKLGVEAGQLLRAKKVRSYANRNKWNRVFLELGYLQKDVMDTMAKEGNSDRRAITIASGWLQGANIVSGVVQLNYSQETSGLLREPLLVKQMISDIENLKEQKRNDVVIVKMLGVLKQMAEIIDVPLNSGIPEDKVKEIHEITSQFTKEVLTNKR
;
A
#
# COMPACT_ATOMS: atom_id res chain seq x y z
N SER A 1 -0.73 -3.32 -2.94
CA SER A 1 -1.48 -4.03 -3.98
C SER A 1 -0.82 -5.36 -4.26
N ASP A 2 -1.53 -6.28 -4.91
CA ASP A 2 -1.13 -7.67 -5.19
C ASP A 2 0.29 -7.83 -5.73
N GLY A 3 0.87 -6.80 -6.37
CA GLY A 3 2.25 -6.79 -6.82
C GLY A 3 3.30 -6.97 -5.71
N VAL A 4 3.12 -6.41 -4.51
CA VAL A 4 4.10 -6.61 -3.41
C VAL A 4 4.00 -8.04 -2.86
N ILE A 5 2.79 -8.57 -2.74
CA ILE A 5 2.55 -9.95 -2.30
C ILE A 5 3.02 -10.94 -3.36
N ALA A 6 2.76 -10.68 -4.64
CA ALA A 6 3.26 -11.50 -5.73
C ALA A 6 4.80 -11.51 -5.78
N ILE A 7 5.46 -10.40 -5.44
CA ILE A 7 6.92 -10.35 -5.31
C ILE A 7 7.40 -11.15 -4.09
N GLN A 8 6.71 -11.06 -2.96
CA GLN A 8 7.03 -11.83 -1.74
C GLN A 8 6.78 -13.34 -1.93
N ALA A 9 5.67 -13.70 -2.57
CA ALA A 9 5.26 -15.06 -2.91
C ALA A 9 5.99 -15.62 -4.14
N ARG A 10 6.75 -14.79 -4.85
CA ARG A 10 7.42 -15.11 -6.12
C ARG A 10 6.45 -15.63 -7.19
N ASP A 11 5.23 -15.10 -7.17
CA ASP A 11 4.17 -15.44 -8.09
C ASP A 11 4.25 -14.52 -9.33
N VAL A 12 4.80 -15.07 -10.41
CA VAL A 12 4.98 -14.34 -11.68
C VAL A 12 3.64 -14.07 -12.37
N GLU A 13 2.67 -14.98 -12.24
CA GLU A 13 1.38 -14.85 -12.92
C GLU A 13 0.56 -13.73 -12.31
N VAL A 14 0.43 -13.71 -10.99
CA VAL A 14 -0.27 -12.63 -10.27
C VAL A 14 0.43 -11.30 -10.50
N LEU A 15 1.76 -11.25 -10.45
CA LEU A 15 2.52 -10.02 -10.70
C LEU A 15 2.31 -9.48 -12.12
N ASN A 16 2.25 -10.35 -13.13
CA ASN A 16 1.98 -9.96 -14.51
C ASN A 16 0.55 -9.43 -14.68
N ALA A 17 -0.44 -10.08 -14.07
CA ALA A 17 -1.83 -9.63 -14.11
C ALA A 17 -1.98 -8.24 -13.48
N THR A 18 -1.46 -8.05 -12.26
CA THR A 18 -1.49 -6.75 -11.59
C THR A 18 -0.73 -5.67 -12.36
N SER A 19 0.42 -6.02 -12.96
CA SER A 19 1.19 -5.08 -13.78
C SER A 19 0.43 -4.65 -15.04
N SER A 20 -0.32 -5.56 -15.67
CA SER A 20 -1.15 -5.27 -16.85
C SER A 20 -2.28 -4.32 -16.51
N ASP A 21 -2.94 -4.53 -15.37
CA ASP A 21 -4.02 -3.66 -14.90
C ASP A 21 -3.50 -2.24 -14.60
N ILE A 22 -2.34 -2.13 -13.94
CA ILE A 22 -1.69 -0.84 -13.66
C ILE A 22 -1.30 -0.13 -14.97
N GLU A 23 -0.75 -0.83 -15.96
CA GLU A 23 -0.41 -0.26 -17.27
C GLU A 23 -1.67 0.26 -17.98
N SER A 24 -2.76 -0.52 -18.02
CA SER A 24 -4.03 -0.09 -18.63
C SER A 24 -4.63 1.13 -17.94
N MET A 25 -4.52 1.22 -16.62
CA MET A 25 -4.98 2.40 -15.86
C MET A 25 -4.10 3.62 -16.14
N ALA A 26 -2.78 3.45 -16.17
CA ALA A 26 -1.83 4.53 -16.48
C ALA A 26 -2.05 5.09 -17.89
N GLU A 27 -2.28 4.24 -18.89
CA GLU A 27 -2.60 4.66 -20.27
C GLU A 27 -3.89 5.48 -20.32
N LYS A 28 -4.95 5.04 -19.62
CA LYS A 28 -6.22 5.79 -19.52
C LYS A 28 -6.07 7.15 -18.83
N LEU A 29 -5.05 7.30 -18.00
CA LEU A 29 -4.72 8.55 -17.30
C LEU A 29 -3.74 9.45 -18.09
N GLY A 30 -3.35 9.06 -19.31
CA GLY A 30 -2.45 9.84 -20.16
C GLY A 30 -0.97 9.75 -19.77
N VAL A 31 -0.58 8.75 -18.97
CA VAL A 31 0.81 8.50 -18.61
C VAL A 31 1.54 7.94 -19.83
N GLU A 32 2.59 8.62 -20.29
CA GLU A 32 3.35 8.18 -21.46
C GLU A 32 4.12 6.88 -21.20
N ALA A 33 4.23 6.02 -22.21
CA ALA A 33 4.88 4.70 -22.11
C ALA A 33 6.35 4.75 -21.63
N GLY A 34 7.03 5.89 -21.81
CA GLY A 34 8.39 6.14 -21.31
C GLY A 34 8.46 6.30 -19.78
N GLN A 35 7.38 6.77 -19.15
CA GLN A 35 7.28 6.94 -17.69
C GLN A 35 7.06 5.60 -16.97
N LEU A 36 6.70 4.55 -17.71
CA LEU A 36 6.49 3.18 -17.19
C LEU A 36 7.71 2.25 -17.40
N LEU A 37 8.86 2.77 -17.84
CA LEU A 37 10.04 1.97 -18.16
C LEU A 37 10.52 1.10 -16.98
N ARG A 38 10.44 1.60 -15.74
CA ARG A 38 10.82 0.80 -14.55
C ARG A 38 9.79 -0.27 -14.21
N ALA A 39 8.49 0.02 -14.34
CA ALA A 39 7.44 -1.00 -14.17
C ALA A 39 7.63 -2.15 -15.18
N LYS A 40 7.95 -1.84 -16.43
CA LYS A 40 8.30 -2.85 -17.46
C LYS A 40 9.52 -3.69 -17.09
N LYS A 41 10.54 -3.08 -16.44
CA LYS A 41 11.72 -3.80 -15.94
C LYS A 41 11.39 -4.74 -14.78
N VAL A 42 10.55 -4.31 -13.83
CA VAL A 42 10.04 -5.16 -12.74
C VAL A 42 9.41 -6.42 -13.33
N ARG A 43 8.52 -6.26 -14.32
CA ARG A 43 7.86 -7.37 -15.03
C ARG A 43 8.86 -8.28 -15.77
N SER A 44 9.79 -7.68 -16.53
CA SER A 44 10.81 -8.41 -17.27
C SER A 44 11.73 -9.24 -16.36
N TYR A 45 12.10 -8.72 -15.19
CA TYR A 45 12.92 -9.45 -14.23
C TYR A 45 12.14 -10.57 -13.51
N ALA A 46 10.85 -10.36 -13.24
CA ALA A 46 10.00 -11.39 -12.67
C ALA A 46 9.85 -12.59 -13.62
N ASN A 47 9.57 -12.33 -14.90
CA ASN A 47 9.50 -13.36 -15.95
C ASN A 47 10.81 -14.13 -16.16
N ARG A 48 11.94 -13.60 -15.67
CA ARG A 48 13.26 -14.25 -15.71
C ARG A 48 13.68 -14.85 -14.36
N ASN A 49 12.77 -14.93 -13.39
CA ASN A 49 13.01 -15.38 -12.01
C ASN A 49 14.14 -14.61 -11.30
N LYS A 50 14.40 -13.34 -11.67
CA LYS A 50 15.46 -12.50 -11.09
C LYS A 50 14.94 -11.67 -9.93
N TRP A 51 14.45 -12.32 -8.88
CA TRP A 51 13.74 -11.69 -7.74
C TRP A 51 14.52 -10.58 -7.03
N ASN A 52 15.84 -10.73 -6.87
CA ASN A 52 16.67 -9.65 -6.31
C ASN A 52 16.64 -8.38 -7.16
N ARG A 53 16.55 -8.52 -8.50
CA ARG A 53 16.42 -7.38 -9.41
C ARG A 53 15.00 -6.83 -9.46
N VAL A 54 13.99 -7.69 -9.27
CA VAL A 54 12.59 -7.26 -9.12
C VAL A 54 12.46 -6.33 -7.92
N PHE A 55 13.01 -6.73 -6.77
CA PHE A 55 13.00 -5.91 -5.56
C PHE A 55 13.73 -4.57 -5.75
N LEU A 56 14.90 -4.60 -6.38
CA LEU A 56 15.69 -3.40 -6.66
C LEU A 56 14.96 -2.41 -7.58
N GLU A 57 14.42 -2.89 -8.71
CA GLU A 57 13.68 -2.02 -9.64
C GLU A 57 12.36 -1.53 -9.06
N LEU A 58 11.70 -2.31 -8.20
CA LEU A 58 10.52 -1.86 -7.47
C LEU A 58 10.88 -0.70 -6.52
N GLY A 59 11.99 -0.83 -5.79
CA GLY A 59 12.50 0.24 -4.94
C GLY A 59 12.80 1.52 -5.73
N TYR A 60 13.38 1.39 -6.92
CA TYR A 60 13.60 2.54 -7.79
C TYR A 60 12.31 3.13 -8.37
N LEU A 61 11.35 2.29 -8.76
CA LEU A 61 10.04 2.76 -9.22
C LEU A 61 9.32 3.53 -8.11
N GLN A 62 9.33 3.01 -6.88
CA GLN A 62 8.77 3.69 -5.72
C GLN A 62 9.46 5.04 -5.50
N LYS A 63 10.80 5.07 -5.58
CA LYS A 63 11.57 6.32 -5.47
C LYS A 63 11.18 7.34 -6.54
N ASP A 64 11.07 6.92 -7.80
CA ASP A 64 10.70 7.82 -8.91
C ASP A 64 9.30 8.42 -8.70
N VAL A 65 8.34 7.62 -8.23
CA VAL A 65 6.98 8.10 -7.88
C VAL A 65 7.07 9.14 -6.76
N MET A 66 7.79 8.83 -5.68
CA MET A 66 7.91 9.72 -4.52
C MET A 66 8.64 11.03 -4.87
N ASP A 67 9.69 10.96 -5.69
CA ASP A 67 10.45 12.13 -6.15
C ASP A 67 9.60 13.00 -7.10
N THR A 68 8.75 12.39 -7.94
CA THR A 68 7.81 13.12 -8.81
C THR A 68 6.75 13.83 -7.98
N MET A 69 6.14 13.14 -7.01
CA MET A 69 5.16 13.75 -6.10
C MET A 69 5.76 14.89 -5.26
N ALA A 70 7.03 14.78 -4.87
CA ALA A 70 7.73 15.86 -4.17
C ALA A 70 7.96 17.08 -5.08
N LYS A 71 8.29 16.88 -6.36
CA LYS A 71 8.47 17.95 -7.35
C LYS A 71 7.18 18.70 -7.69
N GLU A 72 6.04 18.00 -7.69
CA GLU A 72 4.72 18.62 -7.91
C GLU A 72 4.29 19.56 -6.77
N GLY A 73 5.03 19.57 -5.64
CA GLY A 73 4.82 20.51 -4.54
C GLY A 73 3.53 20.31 -3.75
N ASN A 74 2.77 19.24 -4.02
CA ASN A 74 1.52 18.95 -3.32
C ASN A 74 1.74 17.95 -2.19
N SER A 75 2.28 18.45 -1.07
CA SER A 75 2.49 17.69 0.18
C SER A 75 1.23 16.94 0.61
N ASP A 76 0.07 17.56 0.45
CA ASP A 76 -1.21 16.99 0.87
C ASP A 76 -1.58 15.75 0.05
N ARG A 77 -1.47 15.84 -1.28
CA ARG A 77 -1.69 14.67 -2.17
C ARG A 77 -0.70 13.57 -1.87
N ARG A 78 0.57 13.89 -1.61
CA ARG A 78 1.59 12.92 -1.23
C ARG A 78 1.21 12.15 0.03
N ALA A 79 0.84 12.86 1.10
CA ALA A 79 0.42 12.24 2.36
C ALA A 79 -0.79 11.31 2.17
N ILE A 80 -1.81 11.78 1.46
CA ILE A 80 -3.03 11.00 1.18
C ILE A 80 -2.72 9.75 0.36
N THR A 81 -1.90 9.86 -0.69
CA THR A 81 -1.54 8.71 -1.54
C THR A 81 -0.75 7.66 -0.78
N ILE A 82 0.22 8.07 0.05
CA ILE A 82 1.01 7.15 0.88
C ILE A 82 0.09 6.40 1.85
N ALA A 83 -0.75 7.12 2.59
CA ALA A 83 -1.71 6.54 3.53
C ALA A 83 -2.68 5.56 2.85
N SER A 84 -3.21 5.94 1.69
CA SER A 84 -4.11 5.08 0.89
C SER A 84 -3.40 3.79 0.43
N GLY A 85 -2.17 3.93 -0.08
CA GLY A 85 -1.37 2.79 -0.54
C GLY A 85 -1.04 1.82 0.58
N TRP A 86 -0.72 2.33 1.77
CA TRP A 86 -0.46 1.51 2.95
C TRP A 86 -1.73 0.78 3.43
N LEU A 87 -2.87 1.47 3.55
CA LEU A 87 -4.13 0.85 3.96
C LEU A 87 -4.58 -0.27 2.99
N GLN A 88 -4.40 -0.05 1.69
CA GLN A 88 -4.64 -1.11 0.70
C GLN A 88 -3.63 -2.26 0.84
N GLY A 89 -2.36 -1.97 1.11
CA GLY A 89 -1.35 -2.98 1.40
C GLY A 89 -1.71 -3.83 2.61
N ALA A 90 -2.09 -3.18 3.72
CA ALA A 90 -2.52 -3.83 4.95
C ALA A 90 -3.75 -4.72 4.72
N ASN A 91 -4.73 -4.28 3.92
CA ASN A 91 -5.91 -5.08 3.57
C ASN A 91 -5.56 -6.40 2.89
N ILE A 92 -4.69 -6.34 1.88
CA ILE A 92 -4.35 -7.51 1.07
C ILE A 92 -3.45 -8.45 1.88
N VAL A 93 -2.43 -7.92 2.56
CA VAL A 93 -1.51 -8.74 3.38
C VAL A 93 -2.27 -9.43 4.51
N SER A 94 -3.16 -8.72 5.21
CA SER A 94 -3.98 -9.33 6.27
C SER A 94 -4.92 -10.42 5.74
N GLY A 95 -5.50 -10.24 4.55
CA GLY A 95 -6.32 -11.27 3.91
C GLY A 95 -5.52 -12.53 3.57
N VAL A 96 -4.29 -12.39 3.07
CA VAL A 96 -3.40 -13.52 2.76
C VAL A 96 -2.94 -14.23 4.03
N VAL A 97 -2.51 -13.48 5.05
CA VAL A 97 -2.11 -14.04 6.35
C VAL A 97 -3.29 -14.75 7.01
N GLN A 98 -4.51 -14.23 6.89
CA GLN A 98 -5.71 -14.86 7.45
C GLN A 98 -5.99 -16.24 6.83
N LEU A 99 -5.71 -16.45 5.54
CA LEU A 99 -5.92 -17.75 4.88
C LEU A 99 -4.95 -18.83 5.36
N ASN A 100 -3.72 -18.45 5.71
CA ASN A 100 -2.67 -19.36 6.16
C ASN A 100 -1.89 -18.70 7.32
N TYR A 101 -2.53 -18.61 8.49
CA TYR A 101 -1.97 -17.89 9.62
C TYR A 101 -0.67 -18.52 10.11
N SER A 102 0.35 -17.68 10.27
CA SER A 102 1.50 -17.98 11.11
C SER A 102 1.95 -16.74 11.86
N GLN A 103 2.50 -16.94 13.05
CA GLN A 103 2.99 -15.84 13.86
C GLN A 103 4.13 -15.08 13.15
N GLU A 104 4.97 -15.78 12.38
CA GLU A 104 6.04 -15.17 11.59
C GLU A 104 5.49 -14.28 10.47
N THR A 105 4.55 -14.76 9.65
CA THR A 105 4.01 -14.00 8.52
C THR A 105 3.14 -12.84 8.98
N SER A 106 2.45 -12.97 10.12
CA SER A 106 1.69 -11.87 10.73
C SER A 106 2.59 -10.69 11.14
N GLY A 107 3.88 -10.94 11.40
CA GLY A 107 4.86 -9.90 11.71
C GLY A 107 5.09 -8.92 10.55
N LEU A 108 4.73 -9.27 9.31
CA LEU A 108 4.82 -8.37 8.15
C LEU A 108 3.90 -7.15 8.25
N LEU A 109 2.84 -7.22 9.06
CA LEU A 109 1.92 -6.12 9.30
C LEU A 109 2.44 -5.11 10.34
N ARG A 110 3.55 -5.42 11.02
CA ARG A 110 4.06 -4.69 12.19
C ARG A 110 4.91 -3.47 11.80
N GLU A 111 4.25 -2.43 11.28
CA GLU A 111 4.89 -1.17 10.88
C GLU A 111 4.41 0.07 11.68
N PRO A 112 4.43 0.06 13.03
CA PRO A 112 3.82 1.12 13.84
C PRO A 112 4.43 2.51 13.64
N LEU A 113 5.73 2.61 13.37
CA LEU A 113 6.39 3.90 13.12
C LEU A 113 5.92 4.53 11.81
N LEU A 114 5.73 3.72 10.76
CA LEU A 114 5.24 4.22 9.48
C LEU A 114 3.79 4.73 9.64
N VAL A 115 2.95 4.01 10.36
CA VAL A 115 1.56 4.43 10.63
C VAL A 115 1.52 5.71 11.46
N LYS A 116 2.35 5.83 12.50
CA LYS A 116 2.46 7.07 13.29
C LYS A 116 2.91 8.26 12.43
N GLN A 117 3.83 8.06 11.49
CA GLN A 117 4.22 9.10 10.55
C GLN A 117 3.06 9.49 9.62
N MET A 118 2.33 8.52 9.06
CA MET A 118 1.18 8.80 8.21
C MET A 118 0.07 9.56 8.96
N ILE A 119 -0.21 9.21 10.22
CA ILE A 119 -1.15 9.95 11.07
C ILE A 119 -0.72 11.42 11.16
N SER A 120 0.54 11.67 11.49
CA SER A 120 1.10 13.03 11.56
C SER A 120 0.97 13.77 10.23
N ASP A 121 1.30 13.12 9.11
CA ASP A 121 1.20 13.73 7.77
C ASP A 121 -0.26 14.09 7.42
N ILE A 122 -1.23 13.25 7.79
CA ILE A 122 -2.66 13.50 7.56
C ILE A 122 -3.21 14.60 8.48
N GLU A 123 -2.76 14.68 9.74
CA GLU A 123 -3.14 15.74 10.68
C GLU A 123 -2.59 17.12 10.27
N ASN A 124 -1.48 17.13 9.52
CA ASN A 124 -0.84 18.35 9.01
C ASN A 124 -1.36 18.82 7.65
N LEU A 125 -2.35 18.13 7.06
CA LEU A 125 -3.00 18.58 5.82
C LEU A 125 -3.64 19.97 5.98
N LYS A 126 -3.86 20.66 4.85
CA LYS A 126 -4.64 21.90 4.84
C LYS A 126 -6.06 21.66 5.33
N GLU A 127 -6.64 22.65 6.00
CA GLU A 127 -7.95 22.54 6.67
C GLU A 127 -9.07 22.05 5.74
N GLN A 128 -9.09 22.53 4.49
CA GLN A 128 -10.10 22.10 3.51
C GLN A 128 -10.02 20.60 3.20
N LYS A 129 -8.82 20.01 3.26
CA LYS A 129 -8.60 18.58 3.04
C LYS A 129 -8.83 17.76 4.31
N ARG A 130 -8.48 18.28 5.48
CA ARG A 130 -8.72 17.60 6.77
C ARG A 130 -10.20 17.37 7.06
N ASN A 131 -11.06 18.28 6.61
CA ASN A 131 -12.51 18.19 6.82
C ASN A 131 -13.23 17.32 5.78
N ASP A 132 -12.51 16.76 4.81
CA ASP A 132 -13.09 15.80 3.87
C ASP A 132 -13.48 14.51 4.61
N VAL A 133 -14.70 14.03 4.37
CA VAL A 133 -15.26 12.86 5.08
C VAL A 133 -14.41 11.61 4.91
N VAL A 134 -13.78 11.41 3.75
CA VAL A 134 -12.91 10.25 3.50
C VAL A 134 -11.60 10.39 4.28
N ILE A 135 -11.06 11.62 4.36
CA ILE A 135 -9.82 11.90 5.10
C ILE A 135 -10.00 11.74 6.60
N VAL A 136 -11.12 12.21 7.17
CA VAL A 136 -11.45 12.01 8.58
C VAL A 136 -11.53 10.52 8.91
N LYS A 137 -12.19 9.73 8.06
CA LYS A 137 -12.29 8.28 8.22
C LYS A 137 -10.93 7.58 8.09
N MET A 138 -10.14 7.98 7.10
CA MET A 138 -8.78 7.47 6.90
C MET A 138 -7.93 7.69 8.16
N LEU A 139 -7.98 8.88 8.75
CA LEU A 139 -7.28 9.19 9.99
C LEU A 139 -7.75 8.31 11.15
N GLY A 140 -9.07 8.09 11.28
CA GLY A 140 -9.63 7.20 12.28
C GLY A 140 -9.13 5.76 12.15
N VAL A 141 -9.14 5.21 10.93
CA VAL A 141 -8.63 3.87 10.64
C VAL A 141 -7.13 3.77 10.93
N LEU A 142 -6.33 4.76 10.52
CA LEU A 142 -4.89 4.77 10.81
C LEU A 142 -4.61 4.76 12.31
N LYS A 143 -5.38 5.50 13.12
CA LYS A 143 -5.25 5.50 14.58
C LYS A 143 -5.56 4.13 15.19
N GLN A 144 -6.64 3.49 14.77
CA GLN A 144 -6.96 2.11 15.19
C GLN A 144 -5.85 1.13 14.79
N MET A 145 -5.37 1.23 13.56
CA MET A 145 -4.27 0.40 13.07
C MET A 145 -2.99 0.59 13.88
N ALA A 146 -2.65 1.83 14.26
CA ALA A 146 -1.47 2.12 15.06
C ALA A 146 -1.51 1.43 16.43
N GLU A 147 -2.70 1.24 17.02
CA GLU A 147 -2.86 0.52 18.29
C GLU A 147 -2.73 -1.00 18.11
N ILE A 148 -3.33 -1.56 17.05
CA ILE A 148 -3.33 -3.01 16.80
C ILE A 148 -1.93 -3.53 16.47
N ILE A 149 -1.17 -2.79 15.67
CA ILE A 149 0.13 -3.25 15.16
C ILE A 149 1.32 -2.88 16.06
N ASP A 150 1.10 -2.14 17.16
CA ASP A 150 2.14 -1.77 18.13
C ASP A 150 2.39 -2.93 19.11
N VAL A 151 2.86 -4.05 18.55
CA VAL A 151 3.26 -5.25 19.29
C VAL A 151 4.79 -5.34 19.40
N PRO A 152 5.34 -6.04 20.42
CA PRO A 152 6.78 -6.23 20.57
C PRO A 152 7.50 -6.74 19.31
N LEU A 153 8.78 -6.39 19.17
CA LEU A 153 9.56 -6.60 17.93
C LEU A 153 9.60 -8.07 17.46
N ASN A 154 9.54 -9.00 18.41
CA ASN A 154 9.67 -10.45 18.19
C ASN A 154 8.33 -11.19 18.34
N SER A 155 7.21 -10.47 18.40
CA SER A 155 5.88 -11.07 18.42
C SER A 155 5.18 -10.83 17.09
N GLY A 156 4.56 -11.88 16.56
CA GLY A 156 3.55 -11.75 15.51
C GLY A 156 2.29 -11.05 16.00
N ILE A 157 1.46 -10.60 15.06
CA ILE A 157 0.12 -10.11 15.36
C ILE A 157 -0.79 -11.33 15.64
N PRO A 158 -1.55 -11.32 16.75
CA PRO A 158 -2.53 -12.38 17.05
C PRO A 158 -3.54 -12.59 15.90
N GLU A 159 -4.00 -13.83 15.69
CA GLU A 159 -4.88 -14.17 14.57
C GLU A 159 -6.20 -13.37 14.57
N ASP A 160 -6.80 -13.16 15.75
CA ASP A 160 -7.99 -12.33 15.94
C ASP A 160 -7.72 -10.88 15.52
N LYS A 161 -6.53 -10.35 15.84
CA LYS A 161 -6.09 -9.03 15.43
C LYS A 161 -5.79 -8.93 13.93
N VAL A 162 -5.29 -9.98 13.29
CA VAL A 162 -5.14 -10.02 11.83
C VAL A 162 -6.52 -9.95 11.15
N LYS A 163 -7.52 -10.68 11.66
CA LYS A 163 -8.91 -10.61 11.16
C LYS A 163 -9.49 -9.21 11.33
N GLU A 164 -9.30 -8.60 12.50
CA GLU A 164 -9.73 -7.23 12.78
C GLU A 164 -9.10 -6.22 11.80
N ILE A 165 -7.80 -6.32 11.52
CA ILE A 165 -7.12 -5.48 10.51
C ILE A 165 -7.78 -5.66 9.14
N HIS A 166 -8.01 -6.91 8.71
CA HIS A 166 -8.61 -7.18 7.42
C HIS A 166 -10.02 -6.60 7.30
N GLU A 167 -10.83 -6.73 8.35
CA GLU A 167 -12.19 -6.20 8.40
C GLU A 167 -12.21 -4.67 8.34
N ILE A 168 -11.45 -3.98 9.19
CA ILE A 168 -11.42 -2.51 9.25
C ILE A 168 -10.96 -1.94 7.90
N THR A 169 -9.88 -2.48 7.33
CA THR A 169 -9.35 -2.00 6.03
C THR A 169 -10.27 -2.34 4.85
N SER A 170 -11.00 -3.46 4.92
CA SER A 170 -12.01 -3.83 3.91
C SER A 170 -13.21 -2.90 3.95
N GLN A 171 -13.69 -2.58 5.16
CA GLN A 171 -14.78 -1.63 5.36
C GLN A 171 -14.41 -0.25 4.84
N PHE A 172 -13.22 0.25 5.20
CA PHE A 172 -12.71 1.51 4.68
C PHE A 172 -12.67 1.53 3.14
N THR A 173 -12.16 0.48 2.52
CA THR A 173 -12.09 0.38 1.05
C THR A 173 -13.48 0.43 0.41
N LYS A 174 -14.45 -0.31 0.96
CA LYS A 174 -15.84 -0.27 0.50
C LYS A 174 -16.43 1.13 0.61
N GLU A 175 -16.24 1.78 1.75
CA GLU A 175 -16.75 3.13 1.98
C GLU A 175 -16.14 4.18 1.05
N VAL A 176 -14.84 4.10 0.77
CA VAL A 176 -14.18 4.99 -0.20
C VAL A 176 -14.79 4.81 -1.59
N LEU A 177 -15.05 3.57 -2.00
CA LEU A 177 -15.68 3.29 -3.30
C LEU A 177 -17.12 3.78 -3.37
N THR A 178 -17.90 3.69 -2.28
CA THR A 178 -19.27 4.20 -2.22
C THR A 178 -19.33 5.73 -2.16
N ASN A 179 -18.32 6.39 -1.58
CA ASN A 179 -18.22 7.84 -1.50
C ASN A 179 -17.45 8.46 -2.68
N LYS A 180 -17.21 7.72 -3.77
CA LYS A 180 -16.64 8.28 -5.00
C LYS A 180 -17.53 9.41 -5.51
N ARG A 181 -17.02 10.64 -5.41
CA ARG A 181 -17.54 11.84 -6.08
C ARG A 181 -16.93 11.95 -7.47
#